data_AF-A0AAC9YYX2-F1
#
_entry.id   AF-A0AAC9YYX2-F1
#
_cell.length_a   1.000
_cell.length_b   1.000
_cell.length_c   1.000
_cell.angle_alpha   90.00
_cell.angle_beta   90.00
_cell.angle_gamma   90.00
#
_symmetry.space_group_name_H-M   'P 1'
#
loop_
_entity.id
_entity.type
_entity.pdbx_description
1 polymer ?
#
loop_
_entity_poly.entity_id
_entity_poly.type
_entity_poly.pdbx_seq_one_letter_code
_entity_poly.pdbx_strand_id
1 'polypeptide(L)'
;MYWIQNAIYDRTARKKLNKIKDLGLKLNYTLYSVKCETFISGGGAGRGQHKYRFRLADLYFYENALVIAGYFKIGKYKSYKTVLFLSNDNKLILNRHNIEVKTPKKVNLNSFNSDVYIEFIISNFDTIPLSV
;
A
#
# COMPACT_ATOMS: atom_id res chain seq x y z
N MET A 1 -16.28 11.95 14.72
CA MET A 1 -14.84 11.60 14.89
C MET A 1 -14.26 10.77 13.72
N TYR A 2 -14.95 9.75 13.19
CA TYR A 2 -14.47 8.90 12.06
C TYR A 2 -14.23 9.67 10.73
N TRP A 3 -15.07 10.66 10.43
CA TRP A 3 -14.96 11.47 9.21
C TRP A 3 -13.71 12.36 9.18
N ILE A 4 -13.35 12.95 10.32
CA ILE A 4 -12.13 13.77 10.45
C ILE A 4 -10.89 12.91 10.19
N GLN A 5 -10.87 11.70 10.73
CA GLN A 5 -9.76 10.77 10.53
C GLN A 5 -9.60 10.36 9.06
N ASN A 6 -10.70 10.08 8.36
CA ASN A 6 -10.67 9.80 6.92
C ASN A 6 -10.20 10.99 6.09
N ALA A 7 -10.63 12.21 6.42
CA ALA A 7 -10.17 13.42 5.75
C ALA A 7 -8.66 13.64 5.96
N ILE A 8 -8.13 13.38 7.17
CA ILE A 8 -6.69 13.43 7.45
C ILE A 8 -5.94 12.38 6.63
N TYR A 9 -6.44 11.15 6.56
CA TYR A 9 -5.84 10.10 5.74
C TYR A 9 -5.84 10.46 4.25
N ASP A 10 -6.95 10.94 3.71
CA ASP A 10 -7.05 11.34 2.31
C ASP A 10 -6.09 12.49 1.98
N ARG A 11 -6.05 13.52 2.81
CA ARG A 11 -5.10 14.64 2.64
C ARG A 11 -3.64 14.15 2.67
N THR A 12 -3.32 13.24 3.59
CA THR A 12 -1.96 12.69 3.74
C THR A 12 -1.58 11.81 2.55
N ALA A 13 -2.49 10.93 2.12
CA ALA A 13 -2.31 10.07 0.97
C ALA A 13 -2.12 10.89 -0.32
N ARG A 14 -2.94 11.92 -0.55
CA ARG A 14 -2.80 12.81 -1.70
C ARG A 14 -1.47 13.56 -1.71
N LYS A 15 -1.04 14.07 -0.55
CA LYS A 15 0.29 14.68 -0.41
C LYS A 15 1.40 13.68 -0.77
N LYS A 16 1.30 12.43 -0.33
CA LYS A 16 2.28 11.38 -0.67
C LYS A 16 2.27 11.05 -2.17
N LEU A 17 1.09 10.95 -2.80
CA LEU A 17 0.98 10.76 -4.26
C LEU A 17 1.62 11.90 -5.05
N ASN A 18 1.35 13.15 -4.66
CA ASN A 18 1.97 14.31 -5.34
C ASN A 18 3.49 14.27 -5.22
N LYS A 19 4.02 14.03 -4.01
CA LYS A 19 5.47 13.86 -3.80
C LYS A 19 6.08 12.75 -4.68
N ILE A 20 5.36 11.63 -4.88
CA ILE A 20 5.84 10.55 -5.75
C ILE A 20 5.85 10.99 -7.22
N LYS A 21 4.84 11.75 -7.68
CA LYS A 21 4.84 12.32 -9.03
C LYS A 21 6.01 13.27 -9.24
N ASP A 22 6.37 14.04 -8.21
CA ASP A 22 7.48 15.00 -8.26
C ASP A 22 8.87 14.32 -8.27
N LEU A 23 8.96 13.00 -8.07
CA LEU A 23 10.24 12.26 -8.14
C LEU A 23 10.82 12.21 -9.56
N GLY A 24 10.02 12.51 -10.60
CA GLY A 24 10.46 12.42 -11.99
C GLY A 24 10.60 10.98 -12.50
N LEU A 25 10.08 9.98 -11.77
CA LEU A 25 10.06 8.59 -12.21
C LEU A 25 9.15 8.43 -13.42
N LYS A 26 9.61 7.66 -14.41
CA LYS A 26 8.79 7.35 -15.58
C LYS A 26 7.62 6.45 -15.18
N LEU A 27 6.39 6.95 -15.35
CA LEU A 27 5.16 6.18 -15.19
C LEU A 27 4.89 5.40 -16.47
N ASN A 28 4.95 4.07 -16.40
CA ASN A 28 4.73 3.20 -17.55
C ASN A 28 3.24 2.91 -17.77
N TYR A 29 2.52 2.63 -16.67
CA TYR A 29 1.13 2.19 -16.76
C TYR A 29 0.33 2.48 -15.48
N THR A 30 -0.99 2.61 -15.60
CA THR A 30 -1.89 2.82 -14.46
C THR A 30 -3.12 1.91 -14.55
N LEU A 31 -3.51 1.33 -13.42
CA LEU A 31 -4.79 0.64 -13.26
C LEU A 31 -5.63 1.35 -12.20
N TYR A 32 -6.86 1.68 -12.54
CA TYR A 32 -7.78 2.36 -11.63
C TYR A 32 -8.82 1.38 -11.08
N SER A 33 -9.23 1.59 -9.82
CA SER A 33 -10.31 0.81 -9.20
C SER A 33 -10.09 -0.71 -9.18
N VAL A 34 -8.84 -1.14 -9.02
CA VAL A 34 -8.50 -2.55 -8.85
C VAL A 34 -9.11 -3.05 -7.54
N LYS A 35 -9.88 -4.13 -7.61
CA LYS A 35 -10.41 -4.79 -6.41
C LYS A 35 -9.26 -5.44 -5.65
N CYS A 36 -9.27 -5.31 -4.34
CA CYS A 36 -8.28 -5.92 -3.48
C CYS A 36 -8.89 -6.30 -2.14
N GLU A 37 -8.26 -7.27 -1.48
CA GLU A 37 -8.57 -7.65 -0.12
C GLU A 37 -7.34 -7.45 0.75
N THR A 38 -7.54 -6.85 1.93
CA THR A 38 -6.47 -6.54 2.86
C THR A 38 -6.74 -7.29 4.16
N PHE A 39 -5.91 -8.28 4.47
CA PHE A 39 -5.93 -8.99 5.73
C PHE A 39 -4.87 -8.42 6.68
N ILE A 40 -5.22 -8.30 7.97
CA ILE A 40 -4.31 -7.80 9.02
C ILE A 40 -4.45 -8.74 10.21
N SER A 41 -3.43 -9.56 10.48
CA SER A 41 -3.33 -10.40 11.68
C SER A 41 -2.45 -9.73 12.76
N GLY A 42 -2.89 -9.76 14.02
CA GLY A 42 -2.09 -9.29 15.17
C GLY A 42 -2.92 -8.84 16.38
N GLY A 43 -2.74 -9.51 17.53
CA GLY A 43 -3.50 -9.31 18.78
C GLY A 43 -3.24 -8.00 19.56
N GLY A 44 -2.18 -7.25 19.23
CA GLY A 44 -1.87 -5.95 19.86
C GLY A 44 -1.54 -4.83 18.88
N ALA A 45 -1.06 -5.15 17.68
CA ALA A 45 -0.62 -4.21 16.64
C ALA A 45 -1.76 -3.67 15.75
N GLY A 46 -3.00 -4.15 15.92
CA GLY A 46 -4.15 -3.74 15.11
C GLY A 46 -4.64 -2.30 15.37
N ARG A 47 -4.31 -1.71 16.54
CA ARG A 47 -4.65 -0.33 16.88
C ARG A 47 -3.73 0.63 16.12
N GLY A 48 -4.19 1.12 14.97
CA GLY A 48 -3.47 2.10 14.13
C GLY A 48 -3.23 1.67 12.69
N GLN A 49 -3.43 0.38 12.38
CA GLN A 49 -3.26 -0.17 11.03
C GLN A 49 -4.53 -0.04 10.16
N HIS A 50 -5.58 0.60 10.65
CA HIS A 50 -6.84 0.82 9.92
C HIS A 50 -6.68 1.56 8.60
N LYS A 51 -5.59 2.32 8.43
CA LYS A 51 -5.24 2.98 7.16
C LYS A 51 -4.93 1.98 6.04
N TYR A 52 -4.55 0.74 6.37
CA TYR A 52 -4.29 -0.33 5.40
C TYR A 52 -5.51 -1.20 5.10
N ARG A 53 -6.67 -0.93 5.73
CA ARG A 53 -7.92 -1.58 5.35
C ARG A 53 -8.54 -0.81 4.19
N PHE A 54 -8.55 -1.38 2.99
CA PHE A 54 -9.20 -0.82 1.80
C PHE A 54 -9.63 -1.97 0.86
N ARG A 55 -10.64 -1.72 0.02
CA ARG A 55 -11.19 -2.73 -0.91
C ARG A 55 -10.94 -2.41 -2.38
N LEU A 56 -10.45 -1.19 -2.65
CA LEU A 56 -10.10 -0.72 -3.97
C LEU A 56 -8.74 -0.03 -3.90
N ALA A 57 -7.96 -0.16 -4.96
CA ALA A 57 -6.71 0.54 -5.12
C ALA A 57 -6.56 1.09 -6.54
N ASP A 58 -5.86 2.22 -6.64
CA ASP A 58 -5.21 2.59 -7.89
C ASP A 58 -3.77 2.09 -7.84
N LEU A 59 -3.33 1.51 -8.94
CA LEU A 59 -1.98 1.00 -9.11
C LEU A 59 -1.26 1.85 -10.14
N TYR A 60 -0.09 2.36 -9.78
CA TYR A 60 0.77 3.11 -10.68
C TYR A 60 2.09 2.35 -10.83
N PHE A 61 2.36 1.90 -12.04
CA PHE A 61 3.55 1.13 -12.39
C PHE A 61 4.59 2.07 -12.98
N TYR A 62 5.60 2.37 -12.18
CA TYR A 62 6.78 3.10 -12.60
C TYR A 62 7.87 2.14 -13.07
N GLU A 63 8.89 2.64 -13.75
CA GLU A 63 10.00 1.85 -14.28
C GLU A 63 10.64 0.89 -13.25
N ASN A 64 10.82 1.34 -12.01
CA ASN A 64 11.46 0.56 -10.94
C ASN A 64 10.62 0.51 -9.65
N ALA A 65 9.34 0.86 -9.72
CA ALA A 65 8.51 0.96 -8.53
C ALA A 65 7.02 0.72 -8.81
N LEU A 66 6.31 0.25 -7.78
CA LEU A 66 4.86 0.12 -7.77
C LEU A 66 4.28 1.00 -6.67
N VAL A 67 3.36 1.88 -7.03
CA VAL A 67 2.54 2.60 -6.05
C VAL A 67 1.17 1.93 -5.95
N ILE A 68 0.75 1.64 -4.73
CA ILE A 68 -0.60 1.16 -4.41
C ILE A 68 -1.29 2.24 -3.58
N ALA A 69 -2.28 2.90 -4.16
CA ALA A 69 -3.09 3.91 -3.49
C ALA A 69 -4.45 3.32 -3.11
N GLY A 70 -4.52 2.77 -1.89
CA GLY A 70 -5.72 2.15 -1.35
C GLY A 70 -6.78 3.19 -0.94
N TYR A 71 -8.04 2.95 -1.28
CA TYR A 71 -9.13 3.89 -1.04
C TYR A 71 -10.48 3.22 -0.76
N PHE A 72 -11.42 4.03 -0.26
CA PHE A 72 -12.84 3.72 -0.27
C PHE A 72 -13.58 4.67 -1.20
N LYS A 73 -14.66 4.16 -1.80
CA LYS A 73 -15.54 4.91 -2.69
C LYS A 73 -16.92 5.00 -2.06
N ILE A 74 -17.47 6.21 -1.96
CA ILE A 74 -18.85 6.46 -1.53
C ILE A 74 -19.53 7.23 -2.68
N GLY A 75 -20.41 6.55 -3.41
CA GLY A 75 -20.97 7.10 -4.66
C GLY A 75 -19.88 7.46 -5.66
N LYS A 76 -19.81 8.73 -6.07
CA LYS A 76 -18.76 9.26 -6.96
C LYS A 76 -17.50 9.72 -6.21
N TYR A 77 -17.57 9.86 -4.89
CA TYR A 77 -16.46 10.36 -4.09
C TYR A 77 -15.43 9.27 -3.80
N LYS A 78 -14.16 9.64 -3.95
CA LYS A 78 -13.00 8.77 -3.73
C LYS A 78 -12.14 9.33 -2.60
N SER A 79 -11.97 8.55 -1.54
CA SER A 79 -11.17 8.90 -0.37
C SER A 79 -10.01 7.92 -0.19
N TYR A 80 -8.79 8.39 -0.43
CA TYR A 80 -7.58 7.59 -0.23
C TYR A 80 -7.31 7.39 1.26
N LYS A 81 -6.98 6.16 1.64
CA LYS A 81 -6.63 5.79 3.02
C LYS A 81 -5.12 5.71 3.20
N THR A 82 -4.43 5.17 2.21
CA THR A 82 -2.99 4.89 2.30
C THR A 82 -2.36 4.86 0.92
N VAL A 83 -1.05 5.09 0.89
CA VAL A 83 -0.23 5.02 -0.31
C VAL A 83 1.02 4.23 0.05
N LEU A 84 1.11 3.04 -0.53
CA LEU A 84 2.30 2.20 -0.49
C LEU A 84 3.16 2.54 -1.69
N PHE A 85 4.44 2.71 -1.47
CA PHE A 85 5.42 2.88 -2.54
C PHE A 85 6.43 1.76 -2.38
N LEU A 86 6.43 0.85 -3.35
CA LEU A 86 7.21 -0.36 -3.35
C LEU A 86 8.30 -0.22 -4.40
N SER A 87 9.54 -0.47 -4.01
CA SER A 87 10.69 -0.38 -4.90
C SER A 87 11.75 -1.38 -4.43
N ASN A 88 12.48 -1.94 -5.38
CA ASN A 88 13.71 -2.71 -5.12
C ASN A 88 14.96 -1.82 -5.17
N ASP A 89 14.83 -0.55 -5.56
CA ASP A 89 15.95 0.38 -5.60
C ASP A 89 16.12 1.11 -4.26
N ASN A 90 17.15 0.72 -3.52
CA ASN A 90 17.51 1.32 -2.24
C ASN A 90 17.94 2.80 -2.34
N LYS A 91 18.28 3.30 -3.53
CA LYS A 91 18.68 4.71 -3.72
C LYS A 91 17.47 5.65 -3.73
N LEU A 92 16.29 5.16 -4.10
CA LEU A 92 15.02 5.90 -3.96
C LEU A 92 14.60 6.07 -2.49
N ILE A 93 15.15 5.23 -1.58
CA ILE A 93 14.77 5.16 -0.17
C ILE A 93 15.26 6.38 0.64
N LEU A 94 16.34 7.04 0.20
CA LEU A 94 17.10 7.89 1.12
C LEU A 94 16.98 9.40 0.89
N ASN A 95 16.72 9.90 -0.33
CA ASN A 95 17.30 11.21 -0.65
C ASN A 95 16.41 12.41 -1.03
N ARG A 96 15.08 12.31 -1.20
CA ARG A 96 14.35 13.53 -1.67
C ARG A 96 13.09 13.99 -0.95
N HIS A 97 12.29 13.14 -0.28
CA HIS A 97 10.96 13.61 0.19
C HIS A 97 10.39 12.99 1.48
N ASN A 98 11.20 12.31 2.31
CA ASN A 98 10.72 11.51 3.47
C ASN A 98 9.58 10.57 3.08
N ILE A 99 9.68 9.93 1.90
CA ILE A 99 8.72 8.93 1.46
C ILE A 99 9.17 7.61 2.04
N GLU A 100 8.41 7.07 2.98
CA GLU A 100 8.59 5.69 3.43
C GLU A 100 8.37 4.75 2.24
N VAL A 101 9.46 4.15 1.76
CA VAL A 101 9.49 3.07 0.78
C VAL A 101 9.35 1.76 1.54
N LYS A 102 8.41 0.92 1.12
CA LYS A 102 8.27 -0.42 1.69
C LYS A 102 8.81 -1.44 0.71
N THR A 103 9.87 -2.14 1.09
CA THR A 103 10.30 -3.33 0.37
C THR A 103 9.35 -4.47 0.75
N PRO A 104 8.63 -5.07 -0.22
CA PRO A 104 7.78 -6.22 0.09
C PRO A 104 8.65 -7.38 0.60
N LYS A 105 8.14 -8.11 1.61
CA LYS A 105 8.82 -9.28 2.16
C LYS A 105 8.65 -10.50 1.25
N LYS A 106 7.45 -10.66 0.70
CA LYS A 106 7.11 -11.74 -0.24
C LYS A 106 6.17 -11.20 -1.30
N VAL A 107 6.43 -11.57 -2.55
CA VAL A 107 5.54 -11.30 -3.69
C VAL A 107 5.26 -12.64 -4.34
N ASN A 108 4.01 -13.08 -4.34
CA ASN A 108 3.58 -14.25 -5.09
C ASN A 108 2.76 -13.81 -6.30
N LEU A 109 3.39 -13.84 -7.46
CA LEU A 109 2.78 -13.50 -8.75
C LEU A 109 1.89 -14.63 -9.30
N ASN A 110 2.04 -15.86 -8.79
CA ASN A 110 1.34 -17.06 -9.24
C ASN A 110 0.33 -17.52 -8.19
N SER A 111 -0.36 -16.59 -7.52
CA SER A 111 -1.30 -16.97 -6.47
C SER A 111 -2.61 -17.54 -7.05
N PHE A 112 -3.43 -18.12 -6.17
CA PHE A 112 -4.68 -18.78 -6.56
C PHE A 112 -5.62 -17.80 -7.26
N ASN A 113 -6.33 -18.26 -8.30
CA ASN A 113 -7.33 -17.47 -9.02
C ASN A 113 -6.81 -16.18 -9.69
N SER A 114 -5.54 -16.16 -10.11
CA SER A 114 -4.88 -15.00 -10.76
C SER A 114 -4.73 -13.75 -9.89
N ASP A 115 -4.94 -13.88 -8.58
CA ASP A 115 -4.65 -12.80 -7.66
C ASP A 115 -3.13 -12.65 -7.46
N VAL A 116 -2.68 -11.44 -7.10
CA VAL A 116 -1.28 -11.19 -6.73
C VAL A 116 -1.22 -10.92 -5.24
N TYR A 117 -0.50 -11.78 -4.50
CA TYR A 117 -0.33 -11.62 -3.07
C TYR A 117 0.98 -10.89 -2.76
N ILE A 118 0.88 -9.78 -2.02
CA ILE A 118 2.04 -8.98 -1.59
C ILE A 118 2.02 -8.89 -0.07
N GLU A 119 3.07 -9.40 0.55
CA GLU A 119 3.25 -9.39 2.00
C GLU A 119 4.23 -8.30 2.42
N PHE A 120 3.82 -7.49 3.39
CA PHE A 120 4.59 -6.32 3.85
C PHE A 120 5.20 -6.51 5.25
N ILE A 121 4.69 -7.44 6.06
CA ILE A 121 5.10 -7.72 7.43
C ILE A 121 4.94 -9.21 7.66
N ILE A 122 5.99 -9.88 8.15
CA ILE A 122 5.93 -11.28 8.59
C ILE A 122 5.19 -11.31 9.93
N SER A 123 4.20 -12.18 10.05
CA SER A 123 3.53 -12.36 11.33
C SER A 123 4.45 -13.14 12.27
N ASN A 124 4.52 -12.82 13.56
CA ASN A 124 5.28 -13.63 14.53
C ASN A 124 4.79 -15.08 14.63
N PHE A 125 3.67 -15.44 14.00
CA PHE A 125 3.21 -16.83 13.90
C PHE A 125 4.07 -17.65 12.95
N ASP A 126 4.67 -17.03 11.92
CA ASP A 126 5.54 -17.71 10.96
C ASP A 126 6.91 -18.08 11.55
N THR A 127 7.22 -17.58 12.75
CA THR A 127 8.43 -17.92 13.52
C THR A 127 8.20 -18.98 14.59
N ILE A 128 6.96 -19.44 14.80
CA ILE A 128 6.68 -20.54 15.72
C ILE A 128 6.91 -21.83 14.94
N PRO A 129 7.95 -22.64 15.26
CA PRO A 129 8.07 -23.94 14.63
C PRO A 129 6.81 -24.73 14.95
N LEU A 130 6.22 -25.35 13.93
CA LEU A 130 5.18 -26.37 14.12
C LEU A 130 5.85 -27.52 14.88
N SER A 131 5.75 -27.50 16.21
CA SER A 131 6.04 -28.67 17.04
C SER A 131 4.95 -29.69 16.75
N VAL A 132 5.33 -30.71 15.97
CA VAL A 132 4.59 -31.96 15.79
C VAL A 132 4.57 -32.72 17.11
#